data_AF-A0A0A8UXE1-F1
#
_entry.id   AF-A0A0A8UXE1-F1
#
_cell.length_a   1.000
_cell.length_b   1.000
_cell.length_c   1.000
_cell.angle_alpha   90.00
_cell.angle_beta   90.00
_cell.angle_gamma   90.00
#
_symmetry.space_group_name_H-M   'P 1'
#
loop_
_entity.id
_entity.type
_entity.pdbx_description
1 polymer ?
#
loop_
_entity_poly.entity_id
_entity_poly.type
_entity_poly.pdbx_seq_one_letter_code
_entity_poly.pdbx_strand_id
1 'polypeptide(L)'
;MKEEQFKQFFTEWRKEAPTEQKYLFTALLILSYIERVNSIDTIKTDLVDSNSNLFKNFDTYKGRSFGVALYGRLAVQSYLGTLDSEEERQERELLSTVMTALSNLYTAPTQATAENFNLLTTNMESWLDNYAMRNPQRAKTLLPSLYIVLKTVAIALEGLPGAATFFANCHKVNIDSCKIKIHSLLVKTEKVNQEIDQVLVPPSDSSAPKNVTEYFNREFLSILSSTEPLENKLAALELKLEQVKTDTTNLLQAKKAKRDLEEKETAVKKLLDAAIANEQQITGQKYFLELIALQKSGYDFLVASPQGKELLQKANSLSNPNEWEQLYDAIQYGISWATSATTALYRLMTPKNVQENIVTLFATRDSECKNLLKISAKNYLVHLTETLNSATETLNIAKDVLAAEQNQLKTLISRASEKELNEVCNVIDVIKNAVIEYRQLVQLVQKKQPEINTVIGLNKSIDAFIAEHNTLWVKLCNLLASLLPVFKTEMTQMIDEVNKFKVELHDLTAFYRETLARPCEFFDNAPDAASPLRKILTQTITLNFDANLAPQLERLSAPSAFELIKTTFAPFKNKTTYREEIEEQEISSPVLE
;
A
#
# COMPACT_ATOMS: atom_id res chain seq x y z
N MET A 1 16.37 -4.31 30.48
CA MET A 1 16.46 -3.11 31.37
C MET A 1 15.08 -2.61 31.79
N LYS A 2 14.13 -2.38 30.86
CA LYS A 2 12.76 -1.94 31.22
C LYS A 2 11.95 -2.98 32.00
N GLU A 3 12.16 -4.28 31.75
CA GLU A 3 11.49 -5.33 32.54
C GLU A 3 11.77 -5.21 34.04
N GLU A 4 13.03 -5.04 34.44
CA GLU A 4 13.41 -4.85 35.84
C GLU A 4 12.87 -3.53 36.41
N GLN A 5 12.86 -2.47 35.61
CA GLN A 5 12.23 -1.21 36.00
C GLN A 5 10.72 -1.38 36.27
N PHE A 6 10.01 -2.14 35.44
CA PHE A 6 8.57 -2.40 35.62
C PHE A 6 8.31 -3.25 36.87
N LYS A 7 9.18 -4.22 37.16
CA LYS A 7 9.13 -4.99 38.42
C LYS A 7 9.35 -4.08 39.62
N GLN A 8 10.34 -3.18 39.59
CA GLN A 8 10.60 -2.22 40.65
C GLN A 8 9.40 -1.28 40.88
N PHE A 9 8.90 -0.65 39.82
CA PHE A 9 7.71 0.22 39.90
C PHE A 9 6.49 -0.50 40.48
N PHE A 10 6.27 -1.75 40.12
CA PHE A 10 5.19 -2.55 40.69
C PHE A 10 5.41 -2.83 42.18
N THR A 11 6.62 -3.24 42.57
CA THR A 11 6.97 -3.52 43.97
C THR A 11 6.86 -2.27 44.85
N GLU A 12 7.34 -1.12 44.38
CA GLU A 12 7.24 0.16 45.09
C GLU A 12 5.78 0.58 45.30
N TRP A 13 4.94 0.39 44.28
CA TRP A 13 3.54 0.78 44.35
C TRP A 13 2.67 -0.18 45.17
N ARG A 14 2.84 -1.50 44.98
CA ARG A 14 1.98 -2.53 45.59
C ARG A 14 2.53 -3.15 46.87
N LYS A 15 3.81 -2.94 47.19
CA LYS A 15 4.49 -3.42 48.41
C LYS A 15 4.32 -4.94 48.61
N GLU A 16 4.87 -5.72 47.67
CA GLU A 16 4.88 -7.18 47.66
C GLU A 16 3.48 -7.82 47.83
N ALA A 17 2.65 -7.76 46.79
CA ALA A 17 1.38 -8.49 46.70
C ALA A 17 1.57 -9.80 45.92
N PRO A 18 1.97 -10.93 46.56
CA PRO A 18 2.23 -12.20 45.86
C PRO A 18 1.00 -12.76 45.13
N THR A 19 -0.20 -12.38 45.56
CA THR A 19 -1.48 -12.76 44.92
C THR A 19 -1.73 -12.06 43.58
N GLU A 20 -1.00 -10.99 43.28
CA GLU A 20 -1.17 -10.15 42.08
C GLU A 20 -0.11 -10.44 41.00
N GLN A 21 0.77 -11.42 41.24
CA GLN A 21 1.92 -11.70 40.38
C GLN A 21 1.52 -12.13 38.96
N LYS A 22 0.35 -12.77 38.80
CA LYS A 22 -0.23 -13.08 37.48
C LYS A 22 -0.49 -11.83 36.62
N TYR A 23 -0.86 -10.70 37.25
CA TYR A 23 -1.10 -9.44 36.54
C TYR A 23 0.20 -8.79 36.10
N LEU A 24 1.22 -8.86 36.96
CA LEU A 24 2.58 -8.44 36.61
C LEU A 24 3.12 -9.26 35.44
N PHE A 25 2.97 -10.59 35.46
CA PHE A 25 3.42 -11.44 34.35
C PHE A 25 2.72 -11.11 33.03
N THR A 26 1.40 -10.85 33.04
CA THR A 26 0.71 -10.34 31.86
C THR A 26 1.27 -8.98 31.41
N ALA A 27 1.54 -8.05 32.34
CA ALA A 27 2.10 -6.74 31.98
C ALA A 27 3.51 -6.87 31.36
N LEU A 28 4.35 -7.78 31.86
CA LEU A 28 5.67 -8.07 31.28
C LEU A 28 5.57 -8.77 29.92
N LEU A 29 4.56 -9.63 29.73
CA LEU A 29 4.27 -10.23 28.43
C LEU A 29 3.88 -9.16 27.39
N ILE A 30 3.09 -8.16 27.79
CA ILE A 30 2.76 -7.02 26.92
C ILE A 30 4.00 -6.16 26.64
N LEU A 31 4.83 -5.89 27.65
CA LEU A 31 6.08 -5.15 27.49
C LEU A 31 7.01 -5.83 26.48
N SER A 32 7.29 -7.13 26.65
CA SER A 32 8.16 -7.89 25.74
C SER A 32 7.63 -7.90 24.30
N TYR A 33 6.31 -7.94 24.12
CA TYR A 33 5.69 -7.83 22.81
C TYR A 33 5.91 -6.45 22.18
N ILE A 34 5.67 -5.37 22.94
CA ILE A 34 5.85 -4.00 22.47
C ILE A 34 7.32 -3.71 22.13
N GLU A 35 8.26 -4.17 22.94
CA GLU A 35 9.70 -4.02 22.69
C GLU A 35 10.15 -4.74 21.42
N ARG A 36 9.51 -5.87 21.07
CA ARG A 36 9.81 -6.62 19.84
C ARG A 36 9.26 -5.94 18.59
N VAL A 37 8.08 -5.35 18.68
CA VAL A 37 7.31 -4.90 17.51
C VAL A 37 7.49 -3.41 17.21
N ASN A 38 7.49 -2.57 18.25
CA ASN A 38 7.72 -1.12 18.20
C ASN A 38 6.98 -0.37 17.04
N SER A 39 5.80 -0.85 16.63
CA SER A 39 5.00 -0.30 15.52
C SER A 39 3.52 -0.51 15.77
N ILE A 40 2.71 0.54 15.64
CA ILE A 40 1.25 0.48 15.79
C ILE A 40 0.59 -0.37 14.69
N ASP A 41 1.12 -0.35 13.46
CA ASP A 41 0.56 -1.14 12.34
C ASP A 41 0.66 -2.64 12.58
N THR A 42 1.76 -3.09 13.16
CA THR A 42 1.93 -4.49 13.54
C THR A 42 1.04 -4.86 14.73
N ILE A 43 0.86 -3.98 15.72
CA ILE A 43 -0.09 -4.19 16.82
C ILE A 43 -1.52 -4.34 16.27
N LYS A 44 -1.91 -3.51 15.30
CA LYS A 44 -3.22 -3.58 14.64
C LYS A 44 -3.45 -4.91 13.93
N THR A 45 -2.41 -5.44 13.30
CA THR A 45 -2.45 -6.73 12.57
C THR A 45 -2.49 -7.92 13.52
N ASP A 46 -1.75 -7.87 14.64
CA ASP A 46 -1.67 -8.97 15.59
C ASP A 46 -2.85 -9.01 16.58
N LEU A 47 -3.51 -7.86 16.81
CA LEU A 47 -4.57 -7.67 17.79
C LEU A 47 -5.87 -7.20 17.13
N VAL A 48 -6.43 -8.02 16.23
CA VAL A 48 -7.63 -7.68 15.44
C VAL A 48 -8.90 -7.76 16.29
N ASP A 49 -9.10 -8.90 16.95
CA ASP A 49 -10.34 -9.30 17.62
C ASP A 49 -10.08 -10.22 18.83
N SER A 50 -11.15 -10.73 19.46
CA SER A 50 -11.04 -11.63 20.61
C SER A 50 -10.46 -13.01 20.27
N ASN A 51 -10.40 -13.38 18.99
CA ASN A 51 -9.89 -14.66 18.52
C ASN A 51 -8.40 -14.62 18.18
N SER A 52 -7.83 -13.42 18.08
CA SER A 52 -6.44 -13.17 17.75
C SER A 52 -5.49 -13.86 18.72
N ASN A 53 -4.42 -14.46 18.19
CA ASN A 53 -3.45 -15.22 19.00
C ASN A 53 -2.83 -14.33 20.09
N LEU A 54 -2.53 -13.07 19.79
CA LEU A 54 -1.96 -12.14 20.77
C LEU A 54 -2.93 -11.84 21.92
N PHE A 55 -4.22 -11.64 21.61
CA PHE A 55 -5.25 -11.39 22.61
C PHE A 55 -5.45 -12.59 23.55
N LYS A 56 -5.35 -13.81 23.01
CA LYS A 56 -5.33 -15.06 23.79
C LYS A 56 -4.05 -15.20 24.62
N ASN A 57 -2.90 -14.86 24.04
CA ASN A 57 -1.61 -14.91 24.75
C ASN A 57 -1.58 -13.97 25.96
N PHE A 58 -2.17 -12.78 25.88
CA PHE A 58 -2.30 -11.88 27.03
C PHE A 58 -3.11 -12.47 28.19
N ASP A 59 -3.90 -13.51 27.95
CA ASP A 59 -4.66 -14.23 28.97
C ASP A 59 -4.01 -15.52 29.47
N THR A 60 -2.74 -15.78 29.11
CA THR A 60 -1.97 -16.96 29.56
C THR A 60 -2.01 -17.13 31.09
N TYR A 61 -1.95 -16.03 31.83
CA TYR A 61 -1.98 -16.00 33.30
C TYR A 61 -3.37 -15.73 33.89
N LYS A 62 -4.44 -15.80 33.08
CA LYS A 62 -5.83 -15.54 33.49
C LYS A 62 -6.01 -14.20 34.21
N GLY A 63 -5.40 -13.16 33.64
CA GLY A 63 -5.26 -11.86 34.26
C GLY A 63 -5.29 -10.70 33.28
N ARG A 64 -5.73 -10.91 32.03
CA ARG A 64 -5.62 -9.95 30.93
C ARG A 64 -6.07 -8.53 31.28
N SER A 65 -7.30 -8.35 31.78
CA SER A 65 -7.86 -7.01 32.03
C SER A 65 -7.05 -6.20 33.03
N PHE A 66 -6.68 -6.81 34.16
CA PHE A 66 -5.86 -6.17 35.20
C PHE A 66 -4.40 -6.03 34.76
N GLY A 67 -3.85 -7.00 34.03
CA GLY A 67 -2.50 -6.93 33.48
C GLY A 67 -2.34 -5.81 32.45
N VAL A 68 -3.35 -5.55 31.63
CA VAL A 68 -3.38 -4.44 30.65
C VAL A 68 -3.44 -3.09 31.36
N ALA A 69 -4.31 -2.94 32.35
CA ALA A 69 -4.38 -1.72 33.16
C ALA A 69 -3.07 -1.44 33.89
N LEU A 70 -2.46 -2.49 34.46
CA LEU A 70 -1.15 -2.42 35.11
C LEU A 70 -0.05 -2.03 34.12
N TYR A 71 -0.01 -2.66 32.94
CA TYR A 71 0.95 -2.33 31.90
C TYR A 71 0.85 -0.85 31.49
N GLY A 72 -0.36 -0.37 31.21
CA GLY A 72 -0.58 1.04 30.86
C GLY A 72 -0.07 1.99 31.94
N ARG A 73 -0.36 1.69 33.21
CA ARG A 73 0.11 2.47 34.35
C ARG A 73 1.65 2.52 34.40
N LEU A 74 2.31 1.37 34.27
CA LEU A 74 3.77 1.27 34.31
C LEU A 74 4.44 1.95 33.11
N ALA A 75 3.84 1.87 31.92
CA ALA A 75 4.31 2.56 30.73
C ALA A 75 4.24 4.08 30.88
N VAL A 76 3.13 4.60 31.42
CA VAL A 76 2.98 6.03 31.72
C VAL A 76 3.97 6.47 32.80
N GLN A 77 4.17 5.67 33.86
CA GLN A 77 5.17 5.95 34.89
C GLN A 77 6.59 6.01 34.31
N SER A 78 6.93 5.09 33.42
CA SER A 78 8.23 5.07 32.74
C SER A 78 8.44 6.34 31.91
N TYR A 79 7.42 6.78 31.17
CA TYR A 79 7.47 8.03 30.40
C TYR A 79 7.56 9.26 31.29
N LEU A 80 6.79 9.32 32.39
CA LEU A 80 6.85 10.41 33.36
C LEU A 80 8.27 10.61 33.93
N GLY A 81 9.02 9.53 34.12
CA GLY A 81 10.41 9.56 34.55
C GLY A 81 11.40 10.13 33.51
N THR A 82 10.93 10.50 32.32
CA THR A 82 11.74 11.18 31.28
C THR A 82 11.42 12.68 31.15
N LEU A 83 10.45 13.18 31.93
CA LEU A 83 10.07 14.59 31.97
C LEU A 83 10.77 15.22 33.16
N ASP A 84 11.76 16.08 32.92
CA ASP A 84 12.63 16.66 33.97
C ASP A 84 12.53 18.19 34.06
N SER A 85 11.95 18.86 33.06
CA SER A 85 11.92 20.33 32.98
C SER A 85 10.65 20.95 33.56
N GLU A 86 10.72 22.21 34.01
CA GLU A 86 9.54 22.99 34.44
C GLU A 86 8.57 23.27 33.28
N GLU A 87 9.08 23.33 32.04
CA GLU A 87 8.26 23.52 30.84
C GLU A 87 7.33 22.33 30.55
N GLU A 88 7.66 21.14 31.07
CA GLU A 88 6.90 19.90 30.92
C GLU A 88 5.89 19.68 32.08
N ARG A 89 5.74 20.63 33.00
CA ARG A 89 4.89 20.48 34.19
C ARG A 89 3.44 20.13 33.84
N GLN A 90 2.86 20.79 32.85
CA GLN A 90 1.49 20.54 32.43
C GLN A 90 1.31 19.15 31.79
N GLU A 91 2.29 18.69 31.01
CA GLU A 91 2.30 17.33 30.46
C GLU A 91 2.38 16.29 31.58
N ARG A 92 3.24 16.56 32.58
CA ARG A 92 3.42 15.71 33.75
C ARG A 92 2.14 15.60 34.58
N GLU A 93 1.44 16.71 34.83
CA GLU A 93 0.16 16.73 35.55
C GLU A 93 -0.92 15.91 34.83
N LEU A 94 -1.00 16.08 33.50
CA LEU A 94 -1.95 15.37 32.66
C LEU A 94 -1.67 13.84 32.65
N LEU A 95 -0.43 13.43 32.41
CA LEU A 95 -0.06 12.02 32.42
C LEU A 95 -0.12 11.40 33.83
N SER A 96 0.08 12.18 34.88
CA SER A 96 -0.17 11.74 36.27
C SER A 96 -1.64 11.44 36.53
N THR A 97 -2.54 12.20 35.89
CA THR A 97 -3.99 11.94 35.93
C THR A 97 -4.33 10.65 35.19
N VAL A 98 -3.73 10.42 34.02
CA VAL A 98 -3.84 9.13 33.29
C VAL A 98 -3.35 7.96 34.14
N MET A 99 -2.18 8.09 34.77
CA MET A 99 -1.61 7.07 35.65
C MET A 99 -2.52 6.78 36.85
N THR A 100 -3.10 7.82 37.46
CA THR A 100 -4.05 7.69 38.58
C THR A 100 -5.32 6.98 38.15
N ALA A 101 -5.89 7.34 37.00
CA ALA A 101 -7.08 6.68 36.46
C ALA A 101 -6.84 5.18 36.21
N LEU A 102 -5.69 4.82 35.60
CA LEU A 102 -5.29 3.42 35.40
C LEU A 102 -5.07 2.68 36.73
N SER A 103 -4.51 3.37 37.73
CA SER A 103 -4.34 2.83 39.08
C SER A 103 -5.69 2.50 39.73
N ASN A 104 -6.67 3.39 39.64
CA ASN A 104 -8.01 3.19 40.19
C ASN A 104 -8.78 2.09 39.47
N LEU A 105 -8.67 2.03 38.13
CA LEU A 105 -9.26 0.95 37.33
C LEU A 105 -8.64 -0.41 37.66
N TYR A 106 -7.40 -0.44 38.12
CA TYR A 106 -6.74 -1.65 38.59
C TYR A 106 -7.15 -2.05 40.01
N THR A 107 -7.11 -1.13 40.98
CA THR A 107 -7.32 -1.45 42.41
C THR A 107 -8.79 -1.50 42.81
N ALA A 108 -9.64 -0.70 42.18
CA ALA A 108 -11.06 -0.55 42.53
C ALA A 108 -11.95 -0.50 41.27
N PRO A 109 -11.96 -1.56 40.44
CA PRO A 109 -12.60 -1.58 39.12
C PRO A 109 -14.11 -1.34 39.13
N THR A 110 -14.78 -1.49 40.28
CA THR A 110 -16.22 -1.29 40.47
C THR A 110 -16.57 0.07 41.07
N GLN A 111 -15.58 0.86 41.51
CA GLN A 111 -15.78 2.16 42.12
C GLN A 111 -15.45 3.27 41.13
N ALA A 112 -16.40 4.18 40.91
CA ALA A 112 -16.24 5.33 40.03
C ALA A 112 -15.69 4.97 38.62
N THR A 113 -16.04 3.79 38.09
CA THR A 113 -15.50 3.25 36.83
C THR A 113 -15.74 4.19 35.65
N ALA A 114 -16.95 4.77 35.54
CA ALA A 114 -17.28 5.74 34.50
C ALA A 114 -16.45 7.02 34.60
N GLU A 115 -16.20 7.50 35.81
CA GLU A 115 -15.40 8.69 36.07
C GLU A 115 -13.92 8.44 35.74
N ASN A 116 -13.34 7.34 36.25
CA ASN A 116 -11.96 6.97 35.94
C ASN A 116 -11.75 6.70 34.44
N PHE A 117 -12.72 6.10 33.75
CA PHE A 117 -12.67 5.93 32.31
C PHE A 117 -12.74 7.27 31.55
N ASN A 118 -13.59 8.20 31.98
CA ASN A 118 -13.65 9.54 31.39
C ASN A 118 -12.35 10.32 31.64
N LEU A 119 -11.80 10.26 32.86
CA LEU A 119 -10.50 10.86 33.17
C LEU A 119 -9.39 10.27 32.30
N LEU A 120 -9.37 8.95 32.13
CA LEU A 120 -8.41 8.27 31.26
C LEU A 120 -8.51 8.78 29.82
N THR A 121 -9.70 8.71 29.24
CA THR A 121 -9.93 9.01 27.81
C THR A 121 -9.73 10.49 27.49
N THR A 122 -10.27 11.40 28.30
CA THR A 122 -10.13 12.85 28.08
C THR A 122 -8.69 13.32 28.26
N ASN A 123 -7.96 12.81 29.25
CA ASN A 123 -6.56 13.20 29.42
C ASN A 123 -5.69 12.58 28.31
N MET A 124 -5.88 11.31 27.94
CA MET A 124 -5.18 10.74 26.77
C MET A 124 -5.41 11.56 25.51
N GLU A 125 -6.64 11.99 25.26
CA GLU A 125 -6.97 12.85 24.13
C GLU A 125 -6.22 14.18 24.18
N SER A 126 -6.27 14.87 25.32
CA SER A 126 -5.55 16.12 25.54
C SER A 126 -4.03 15.98 25.43
N TRP A 127 -3.46 14.83 25.82
CA TRP A 127 -2.04 14.55 25.63
C TRP A 127 -1.68 14.45 24.14
N LEU A 128 -2.48 13.70 23.38
CA LEU A 128 -2.31 13.53 21.94
C LEU A 128 -2.37 14.89 21.21
N ASP A 129 -3.33 15.75 21.58
CA ASP A 129 -3.50 17.06 20.93
C ASP A 129 -2.38 18.04 21.23
N ASN A 130 -1.93 18.08 22.48
CA ASN A 130 -1.15 19.21 22.96
C ASN A 130 0.34 18.91 23.19
N TYR A 131 0.71 17.64 23.36
CA TYR A 131 2.04 17.27 23.86
C TYR A 131 2.76 16.20 23.02
N ALA A 132 2.05 15.26 22.41
CA ALA A 132 2.67 14.16 21.64
C ALA A 132 3.62 14.65 20.51
N MET A 133 3.30 15.77 19.86
CA MET A 133 4.13 16.36 18.80
C MET A 133 5.29 17.24 19.30
N ARG A 134 5.31 17.64 20.59
CA ARG A 134 6.37 18.51 21.13
C ARG A 134 7.72 17.80 21.19
N ASN A 135 7.71 16.51 21.50
CA ASN A 135 8.89 15.66 21.45
C ASN A 135 8.57 14.31 20.77
N PRO A 136 8.59 14.27 19.43
CA PRO A 136 8.16 13.10 18.66
C PRO A 136 8.96 11.83 19.02
N GLN A 137 10.26 11.94 19.33
CA GLN A 137 11.09 10.79 19.73
C GLN A 137 10.63 10.18 21.06
N ARG A 138 10.35 11.03 22.07
CA ARG A 138 9.84 10.54 23.36
C ARG A 138 8.43 10.01 23.21
N ALA A 139 7.54 10.71 22.50
CA ALA A 139 6.15 10.28 22.30
C ALA A 139 6.06 8.89 21.65
N LYS A 140 6.97 8.56 20.72
CA LYS A 140 7.07 7.23 20.10
C LYS A 140 7.34 6.10 21.10
N THR A 141 7.84 6.40 22.30
CA THR A 141 8.04 5.40 23.36
C THR A 141 6.77 5.07 24.14
N LEU A 142 5.79 5.98 24.18
CA LEU A 142 4.55 5.82 24.94
C LEU A 142 3.35 5.48 24.05
N LEU A 143 3.30 6.01 22.82
CA LEU A 143 2.18 5.82 21.88
C LEU A 143 1.81 4.35 21.62
N PRO A 144 2.75 3.45 21.28
CA PRO A 144 2.42 2.03 21.09
C PRO A 144 1.86 1.38 22.35
N SER A 145 2.32 1.80 23.52
CA SER A 145 1.85 1.31 24.82
C SER A 145 0.42 1.77 25.13
N LEU A 146 0.07 3.02 24.82
CA LEU A 146 -1.31 3.49 24.98
C LEU A 146 -2.23 2.83 23.96
N TYR A 147 -1.77 2.69 22.72
CA TYR A 147 -2.52 2.04 21.67
C TYR A 147 -2.90 0.60 22.02
N ILE A 148 -1.97 -0.21 22.54
CA ILE A 148 -2.28 -1.60 22.90
C ILE A 148 -3.26 -1.70 24.06
N VAL A 149 -3.21 -0.77 25.02
CA VAL A 149 -4.18 -0.67 26.11
C VAL A 149 -5.56 -0.36 25.54
N LEU A 150 -5.68 0.69 24.73
CA LEU A 150 -6.94 1.09 24.10
C LEU A 150 -7.52 -0.02 23.22
N LYS A 151 -6.68 -0.70 22.42
CA LYS A 151 -7.12 -1.75 21.51
C LYS A 151 -7.60 -2.99 22.26
N THR A 152 -6.92 -3.36 23.35
CA THR A 152 -7.35 -4.47 24.21
C THR A 152 -8.67 -4.15 24.91
N VAL A 153 -8.88 -2.90 25.34
CA VAL A 153 -10.15 -2.43 25.89
C VAL A 153 -11.26 -2.46 24.84
N ALA A 154 -10.98 -2.01 23.61
CA ALA A 154 -11.95 -2.04 22.51
C ALA A 154 -12.48 -3.46 22.25
N ILE A 155 -11.57 -4.43 22.10
CA ILE A 155 -11.92 -5.84 21.87
C ILE A 155 -12.73 -6.39 23.05
N ALA A 156 -12.35 -6.03 24.29
CA ALA A 156 -13.09 -6.46 25.47
C ALA A 156 -14.52 -5.89 25.50
N LEU A 157 -14.72 -4.63 25.11
CA LEU A 157 -16.04 -3.98 25.04
C LEU A 157 -16.92 -4.54 23.92
N GLU A 158 -16.32 -4.92 22.78
CA GLU A 158 -17.01 -5.56 21.66
C GLU A 158 -17.48 -6.98 22.00
N GLY A 159 -16.69 -7.72 22.79
CA GLY A 159 -16.99 -9.08 23.22
C GLY A 159 -17.94 -9.20 24.43
N LEU A 160 -18.51 -8.11 24.94
CA LEU A 160 -19.39 -8.15 26.11
C LEU A 160 -20.74 -8.83 25.79
N PRO A 161 -21.15 -9.86 26.55
CA PRO A 161 -22.48 -10.44 26.44
C PRO A 161 -23.56 -9.40 26.78
N GLY A 162 -24.74 -9.48 26.16
CA GLY A 162 -25.83 -8.51 26.38
C GLY A 162 -26.23 -8.32 27.86
N ALA A 163 -26.12 -9.35 28.69
CA ALA A 163 -26.36 -9.26 30.13
C ALA A 163 -25.30 -8.40 30.85
N ALA A 164 -24.03 -8.46 30.45
CA ALA A 164 -22.97 -7.63 31.03
C ALA A 164 -23.13 -6.16 30.66
N THR A 165 -23.60 -5.87 29.44
CA THR A 165 -23.97 -4.52 28.99
C THR A 165 -25.12 -3.94 29.82
N PHE A 166 -26.12 -4.78 30.16
CA PHE A 166 -27.21 -4.41 31.04
C PHE A 166 -26.73 -4.07 32.47
N PHE A 167 -25.88 -4.91 33.08
CA PHE A 167 -25.32 -4.65 34.41
C PHE A 167 -24.42 -3.40 34.47
N ALA A 168 -23.63 -3.15 33.43
CA ALA A 168 -22.81 -1.94 33.33
C ALA A 168 -23.67 -0.65 33.25
N ASN A 169 -24.76 -0.69 32.50
CA ASN A 169 -25.72 0.42 32.43
C ASN A 169 -26.39 0.69 33.79
N CYS A 170 -26.68 -0.36 34.59
CA CYS A 170 -27.17 -0.21 35.96
C CYS A 170 -26.16 0.48 36.90
N HIS A 171 -24.87 0.46 36.57
CA HIS A 171 -23.79 1.12 37.33
C HIS A 171 -23.38 2.46 36.69
N LYS A 172 -24.26 3.07 35.89
CA LYS A 172 -24.05 4.37 35.21
C LYS A 172 -22.89 4.36 34.19
N VAL A 173 -22.47 3.20 33.71
CA VAL A 173 -21.47 3.09 32.62
C VAL A 173 -22.21 2.86 31.31
N ASN A 174 -22.25 3.88 30.45
CA ASN A 174 -22.81 3.75 29.10
C ASN A 174 -21.76 3.07 28.18
N ILE A 175 -21.94 1.78 27.94
CA ILE A 175 -21.01 0.97 27.15
C ILE A 175 -20.89 1.45 25.70
N ASP A 176 -21.97 1.92 25.09
CA ASP A 176 -21.94 2.42 23.71
C ASP A 176 -21.14 3.73 23.61
N SER A 177 -21.30 4.62 24.59
CA SER A 177 -20.47 5.81 24.71
C SER A 177 -18.99 5.47 24.91
N CYS A 178 -18.69 4.45 25.74
CA CYS A 178 -17.33 3.96 25.93
C CYS A 178 -16.72 3.42 24.62
N LYS A 179 -17.49 2.64 23.84
CA LYS A 179 -17.05 2.12 22.53
C LYS A 179 -16.69 3.25 21.57
N ILE A 180 -17.57 4.25 21.43
CA ILE A 180 -17.36 5.40 20.56
C ILE A 180 -16.10 6.17 20.98
N LYS A 181 -15.94 6.46 22.28
CA LYS A 181 -14.76 7.20 22.78
C LYS A 181 -13.45 6.44 22.53
N ILE A 182 -13.43 5.13 22.79
CA ILE A 182 -12.23 4.30 22.57
C ILE A 182 -11.90 4.22 21.08
N HIS A 183 -12.89 4.03 20.22
CA HIS A 183 -12.66 3.99 18.77
C HIS A 183 -12.12 5.31 18.24
N SER A 184 -12.68 6.44 18.69
CA SER A 184 -12.19 7.78 18.36
C SER A 184 -10.73 7.97 18.81
N LEU A 185 -10.39 7.57 20.03
CA LEU A 185 -9.03 7.64 20.54
C LEU A 185 -8.05 6.73 19.79
N LEU A 186 -8.47 5.53 19.38
CA LEU A 186 -7.65 4.64 18.58
C LEU A 186 -7.29 5.28 17.23
N VAL A 187 -8.29 5.79 16.51
CA VAL A 187 -8.08 6.49 15.23
C VAL A 187 -7.16 7.70 15.40
N LYS A 188 -7.36 8.47 16.47
CA LYS A 188 -6.52 9.63 16.78
C LYS A 188 -5.07 9.25 17.09
N THR A 189 -4.87 8.18 17.86
CA THR A 189 -3.55 7.65 18.20
C THR A 189 -2.82 7.17 16.94
N GLU A 190 -3.52 6.50 16.02
CA GLU A 190 -2.96 6.09 14.71
C GLU A 190 -2.53 7.32 13.90
N LYS A 191 -3.40 8.34 13.80
CA LYS A 191 -3.11 9.58 13.07
C LYS A 191 -1.88 10.30 13.63
N VAL A 192 -1.83 10.52 14.95
CA VAL A 192 -0.69 11.20 15.60
C VAL A 192 0.59 10.40 15.42
N ASN A 193 0.54 9.07 15.46
CA ASN A 193 1.72 8.25 15.19
C ASN A 193 2.23 8.41 13.75
N GLN A 194 1.33 8.48 12.75
CA GLN A 194 1.70 8.74 11.37
C GLN A 194 2.33 10.13 11.20
N GLU A 195 1.79 11.15 11.86
CA GLU A 195 2.36 12.51 11.85
C GLU A 195 3.75 12.54 12.51
N ILE A 196 3.95 11.84 13.62
CA ILE A 196 5.25 11.67 14.26
C ILE A 196 6.23 10.94 13.36
N ASP A 197 5.80 9.89 12.65
CA ASP A 197 6.65 9.17 11.71
C ASP A 197 7.07 10.06 10.53
N GLN A 198 6.21 10.99 10.10
CA GLN A 198 6.55 11.99 9.08
C GLN A 198 7.54 13.06 9.61
N VAL A 199 7.40 13.50 10.87
CA VAL A 199 8.29 14.51 11.47
C VAL A 199 9.65 13.93 11.89
N LEU A 200 9.69 12.68 12.33
CA LEU A 200 10.92 11.96 12.67
C LEU A 200 11.68 11.45 11.44
N VAL A 201 11.14 11.63 10.24
CA VAL A 201 11.91 11.54 9.00
C VAL A 201 12.71 12.84 8.86
N PRO A 202 14.03 12.86 9.13
CA PRO A 202 14.83 14.06 8.91
C PRO A 202 14.79 14.46 7.43
N PRO A 203 14.91 15.77 7.10
CA PRO A 203 15.21 16.19 5.75
C PRO A 203 16.55 15.57 5.34
N SER A 204 16.46 14.64 4.40
CA SER A 204 17.49 14.09 3.51
C SER A 204 18.95 14.44 3.82
N ASP A 205 19.66 13.53 4.49
CA ASP A 205 21.11 13.28 4.31
C ASP A 205 21.53 11.92 4.93
N SER A 206 20.79 10.85 4.62
CA SER A 206 21.24 9.48 4.88
C SER A 206 21.49 8.77 3.55
N SER A 207 22.75 8.41 3.32
CA SER A 207 23.23 7.66 2.15
C SER A 207 22.57 6.28 1.99
N ALA A 208 21.87 5.78 3.01
CA ALA A 208 21.22 4.48 2.98
C ALA A 208 19.70 4.61 2.67
N PRO A 209 19.20 4.00 1.58
CA PRO A 209 17.76 3.91 1.33
C PRO A 209 17.03 3.18 2.47
N LYS A 210 15.88 3.71 2.87
CA LYS A 210 15.08 3.23 4.01
C LYS A 210 14.18 2.04 3.66
N ASN A 211 13.77 1.93 2.40
CA ASN A 211 12.89 0.89 1.90
C ASN A 211 13.25 0.52 0.45
N VAL A 212 12.64 -0.54 -0.07
CA VAL A 212 12.96 -1.07 -1.41
C VAL A 212 12.62 -0.05 -2.50
N THR A 213 11.52 0.69 -2.34
CA THR A 213 11.08 1.74 -3.26
C THR A 213 12.11 2.88 -3.37
N GLU A 214 12.62 3.36 -2.24
CA GLU A 214 13.63 4.43 -2.20
C GLU A 214 14.95 3.96 -2.82
N TYR A 215 15.35 2.70 -2.59
CA TYR A 215 16.52 2.12 -3.22
C TYR A 215 16.42 2.19 -4.75
N PHE A 216 15.34 1.64 -5.31
CA PHE A 216 15.17 1.61 -6.77
C PHE A 216 14.98 3.00 -7.37
N ASN A 217 14.26 3.90 -6.70
CA ASN A 217 14.16 5.29 -7.14
C ASN A 217 15.52 5.98 -7.23
N ARG A 218 16.43 5.75 -6.26
CA ARG A 218 17.80 6.28 -6.33
C ARG A 218 18.60 5.69 -7.49
N GLU A 219 18.47 4.38 -7.77
CA GLU A 219 19.10 3.79 -8.95
C GLU A 219 18.55 4.35 -10.27
N PHE A 220 17.23 4.53 -10.37
CA PHE A 220 16.63 5.13 -11.57
C PHE A 220 17.10 6.56 -11.79
N LEU A 221 17.19 7.34 -10.71
CA LEU A 221 17.72 8.71 -10.74
C LEU A 221 19.21 8.75 -11.11
N SER A 222 20.01 7.78 -10.66
CA SER A 222 21.44 7.74 -10.99
C SER A 222 21.67 7.43 -12.48
N ILE A 223 20.84 6.57 -13.08
CA ILE A 223 20.85 6.32 -14.54
C ILE A 223 20.58 7.61 -15.32
N LEU A 224 19.56 8.38 -14.92
CA LEU A 224 19.25 9.66 -15.57
C LEU A 224 20.32 10.74 -15.33
N SER A 225 21.01 10.69 -14.20
CA SER A 225 22.07 11.64 -13.83
C SER A 225 23.43 11.33 -14.46
N SER A 226 23.55 10.22 -15.22
CA SER A 226 24.79 9.84 -15.92
C SER A 226 25.21 10.87 -16.99
N THR A 227 26.44 10.81 -17.48
CA THR A 227 26.95 11.70 -18.53
C THR A 227 26.64 11.22 -19.95
N GLU A 228 25.92 10.11 -20.11
CA GLU A 228 25.62 9.50 -21.41
C GLU A 228 24.63 10.34 -22.25
N PRO A 229 24.54 10.10 -23.58
CA PRO A 229 23.49 10.69 -24.41
C PRO A 229 22.08 10.31 -23.92
N LEU A 230 21.12 11.23 -24.00
CA LEU A 230 19.75 11.07 -23.48
C LEU A 230 19.09 9.76 -23.94
N GLU A 231 19.18 9.40 -25.22
CA GLU A 231 18.61 8.15 -25.75
C GLU A 231 19.17 6.90 -25.07
N ASN A 232 20.48 6.88 -24.81
CA ASN A 232 21.13 5.76 -24.12
C ASN A 232 20.67 5.69 -22.65
N LYS A 233 20.52 6.84 -21.98
CA LYS A 233 20.00 6.90 -20.61
C LYS A 233 18.58 6.33 -20.52
N LEU A 234 17.71 6.72 -21.45
CA LEU A 234 16.32 6.24 -21.48
C LEU A 234 16.26 4.74 -21.77
N ALA A 235 17.04 4.25 -22.73
CA ALA A 235 17.11 2.82 -23.03
C ALA A 235 17.63 2.00 -21.83
N ALA A 236 18.68 2.49 -21.14
CA ALA A 236 19.22 1.86 -19.94
C ALA A 236 18.20 1.87 -18.79
N LEU A 237 17.48 2.99 -18.61
CA LEU A 237 16.42 3.12 -17.61
C LEU A 237 15.28 2.14 -17.88
N GLU A 238 14.80 2.03 -19.13
CA GLU A 238 13.73 1.09 -19.48
C GLU A 238 14.12 -0.36 -19.25
N LEU A 239 15.32 -0.76 -19.66
CA LEU A 239 15.83 -2.11 -19.44
C LEU A 239 15.88 -2.42 -17.93
N LYS A 240 16.36 -1.46 -17.14
CA LYS A 240 16.42 -1.60 -15.69
C LYS A 240 15.04 -1.64 -15.04
N LEU A 241 14.09 -0.80 -15.47
CA LEU A 241 12.71 -0.81 -14.99
C LEU A 241 12.03 -2.16 -15.27
N GLU A 242 12.21 -2.70 -16.48
CA GLU A 242 11.63 -3.99 -16.87
C GLU A 242 12.22 -5.15 -16.07
N GLN A 243 13.54 -5.14 -15.88
CA GLN A 243 14.24 -6.12 -15.05
C GLN A 243 13.72 -6.08 -13.61
N VAL A 244 13.74 -4.90 -12.97
CA VAL A 244 13.30 -4.75 -11.58
C VAL A 244 11.83 -5.13 -11.42
N LYS A 245 10.96 -4.78 -12.39
CA LYS A 245 9.54 -5.18 -12.37
C LYS A 245 9.38 -6.70 -12.41
N THR A 246 10.07 -7.35 -13.33
CA THR A 246 10.02 -8.80 -13.51
C THR A 246 10.51 -9.51 -12.24
N ASP A 247 11.66 -9.09 -11.73
CA ASP A 247 12.27 -9.68 -10.54
C ASP A 247 11.42 -9.46 -9.28
N THR A 248 10.83 -8.26 -9.12
CA THR A 248 9.91 -7.94 -8.01
C THR A 248 8.62 -8.77 -8.09
N THR A 249 8.09 -8.97 -9.30
CA THR A 249 6.90 -9.79 -9.53
C THR A 249 7.16 -11.27 -9.20
N ASN A 250 8.31 -11.80 -9.64
CA ASN A 250 8.73 -13.16 -9.32
C ASN A 250 8.90 -13.37 -7.82
N LEU A 251 9.50 -12.41 -7.13
CA LEU A 251 9.63 -12.42 -5.67
C LEU A 251 8.26 -12.41 -4.98
N LEU A 252 7.33 -11.56 -5.43
CA LEU A 252 5.97 -11.49 -4.88
C LEU A 252 5.22 -12.81 -5.05
N GLN A 253 5.33 -13.44 -6.22
CA GLN A 253 4.73 -14.75 -6.48
C GLN A 253 5.32 -15.84 -5.58
N ALA A 254 6.65 -15.89 -5.44
CA ALA A 254 7.32 -16.83 -4.55
C ALA A 254 6.89 -16.65 -3.08
N LYS A 255 6.72 -15.40 -2.63
CA LYS A 255 6.27 -15.08 -1.27
C LYS A 255 4.83 -15.53 -1.01
N LYS A 256 3.93 -15.27 -1.97
CA LYS A 256 2.53 -15.75 -1.92
C LYS A 256 2.45 -17.27 -1.90
N ALA A 257 3.18 -17.95 -2.78
CA ALA A 257 3.22 -19.41 -2.83
C ALA A 257 3.69 -20.02 -1.51
N LYS A 258 4.73 -19.45 -0.87
CA LYS A 258 5.19 -19.89 0.45
C LYS A 258 4.13 -19.69 1.54
N ARG A 259 3.51 -18.51 1.61
CA ARG A 259 2.46 -18.19 2.58
C ARG A 259 1.27 -19.15 2.45
N ASP A 260 0.82 -19.41 1.23
CA ASP A 260 -0.30 -20.32 0.96
C ASP A 260 0.05 -21.78 1.36
N LEU A 261 1.31 -22.20 1.25
CA LEU A 261 1.78 -23.50 1.74
C LEU A 261 1.86 -23.56 3.27
N GLU A 262 2.37 -22.51 3.93
CA GLU A 262 2.43 -22.39 5.40
C GLU A 262 1.04 -22.42 6.03
N GLU A 263 0.04 -21.80 5.38
CA GLU A 263 -1.35 -21.83 5.80
C GLU A 263 -1.92 -23.27 5.72
N LYS A 264 -1.69 -23.95 4.60
CA LYS A 264 -2.11 -25.36 4.41
C LYS A 264 -1.46 -26.28 5.44
N GLU A 265 -0.16 -26.16 5.66
CA GLU A 265 0.58 -26.96 6.64
C GLU A 265 0.02 -26.73 8.05
N THR A 266 -0.20 -25.47 8.44
CA THR A 266 -0.76 -25.12 9.75
C THR A 266 -2.17 -25.69 9.94
N ALA A 267 -3.04 -25.60 8.94
CA ALA A 267 -4.40 -26.09 9.01
C ALA A 267 -4.46 -27.63 9.08
N VAL A 268 -3.68 -28.33 8.25
CA VAL A 268 -3.62 -29.80 8.25
C VAL A 268 -2.97 -30.33 9.52
N LYS A 269 -1.95 -29.66 10.05
CA LYS A 269 -1.34 -30.01 11.34
C LYS A 269 -2.32 -29.87 12.50
N LYS A 270 -3.11 -28.79 12.54
CA LYS A 270 -4.19 -28.62 13.52
C LYS A 270 -5.24 -29.73 13.43
N LEU A 271 -5.62 -30.14 12.22
CA LEU A 271 -6.52 -31.28 12.02
C LEU A 271 -5.93 -32.58 12.58
N LEU A 272 -4.66 -32.86 12.27
CA LEU A 272 -3.96 -34.05 12.77
C LEU A 272 -3.84 -34.05 14.30
N ASP A 273 -3.43 -32.93 14.89
CA ASP A 273 -3.30 -32.78 16.35
C ASP A 273 -4.67 -32.95 17.03
N ALA A 274 -5.74 -32.40 16.44
CA ALA A 274 -7.10 -32.61 16.93
C ALA A 274 -7.54 -34.07 16.83
N ALA A 275 -7.19 -34.78 15.75
CA ALA A 275 -7.47 -36.21 15.59
C ALA A 275 -6.75 -37.06 16.65
N ILE A 276 -5.48 -36.77 16.91
CA ILE A 276 -4.67 -37.45 17.94
C ILE A 276 -5.22 -37.16 19.34
N ALA A 277 -5.49 -35.89 19.65
CA ALA A 277 -6.03 -35.50 20.95
C ALA A 277 -7.42 -36.10 21.21
N ASN A 278 -8.25 -36.23 20.17
CA ASN A 278 -9.57 -36.84 20.28
C ASN A 278 -9.51 -38.33 20.65
N GLU A 279 -8.51 -39.07 20.18
CA GLU A 279 -8.31 -40.48 20.55
C GLU A 279 -7.79 -40.66 21.98
N GLN A 280 -7.12 -39.65 22.53
CA GLN A 280 -6.59 -39.68 23.90
C GLN A 280 -7.67 -39.38 24.96
N GLN A 281 -8.88 -38.96 24.55
CA GLN A 281 -9.97 -38.66 25.48
C GLN A 281 -10.68 -39.94 25.95
N ILE A 282 -10.81 -40.11 27.26
CA ILE A 282 -11.50 -41.26 27.88
C ILE A 282 -13.03 -41.13 27.80
N THR A 283 -13.54 -39.90 27.81
CA THR A 283 -14.97 -39.57 27.63
C THR A 283 -15.10 -38.35 26.71
N GLY A 284 -16.18 -38.27 25.93
CA GLY A 284 -16.42 -37.14 25.02
C GLY A 284 -15.71 -37.21 23.67
N GLN A 285 -15.25 -38.40 23.26
CA GLN A 285 -14.66 -38.61 21.93
C GLN A 285 -15.64 -38.21 20.83
N LYS A 286 -15.17 -37.38 19.91
CA LYS A 286 -15.94 -36.92 18.76
C LYS A 286 -15.92 -37.94 17.65
N TYR A 287 -17.01 -38.08 16.93
CA TYR A 287 -17.05 -38.88 15.70
C TYR A 287 -16.28 -38.17 14.58
N PHE A 288 -15.89 -38.91 13.55
CA PHE A 288 -15.10 -38.44 12.40
C PHE A 288 -15.72 -37.19 11.75
N LEU A 289 -17.03 -37.21 11.48
CA LEU A 289 -17.75 -36.08 10.87
C LEU A 289 -17.75 -34.83 11.78
N GLU A 290 -17.84 -35.03 13.10
CA GLU A 290 -17.75 -33.93 14.08
C GLU A 290 -16.32 -33.36 14.13
N LEU A 291 -15.31 -34.22 13.98
CA LEU A 291 -13.90 -33.83 14.01
C LEU A 291 -13.51 -33.00 12.79
N ILE A 292 -13.93 -33.41 11.59
CA ILE A 292 -13.64 -32.67 10.35
C ILE A 292 -14.45 -31.38 10.27
N ALA A 293 -15.66 -31.33 10.83
CA ALA A 293 -16.46 -30.09 10.89
C ALA A 293 -15.79 -29.02 11.75
N LEU A 294 -15.13 -29.42 12.84
CA LEU A 294 -14.40 -28.49 13.72
C LEU A 294 -13.08 -27.99 13.14
N GLN A 295 -12.49 -28.74 12.21
CA GLN A 295 -11.22 -28.42 11.57
C GLN A 295 -11.37 -28.41 10.04
N LYS A 296 -12.44 -27.74 9.58
CA LYS A 296 -12.90 -27.78 8.19
C LYS A 296 -11.81 -27.39 7.19
N SER A 297 -11.09 -26.29 7.43
CA SER A 297 -10.04 -25.84 6.52
C SER A 297 -8.92 -26.88 6.34
N GLY A 298 -8.48 -27.52 7.43
CA GLY A 298 -7.49 -28.59 7.36
C GLY A 298 -8.01 -29.81 6.60
N TYR A 299 -9.29 -30.14 6.73
CA TYR A 299 -9.92 -31.23 6.00
C TYR A 299 -10.05 -30.92 4.51
N ASP A 300 -10.56 -29.73 4.17
CA ASP A 300 -10.74 -29.26 2.79
C ASP A 300 -9.39 -29.26 2.03
N PHE A 301 -8.32 -28.75 2.66
CA PHE A 301 -6.98 -28.83 2.07
C PHE A 301 -6.47 -30.27 1.90
N LEU A 302 -6.74 -31.13 2.88
CA LEU A 302 -6.33 -32.53 2.82
C LEU A 302 -7.03 -33.28 1.70
N VAL A 303 -8.35 -33.18 1.55
CA VAL A 303 -9.11 -33.91 0.52
C VAL A 303 -8.91 -33.37 -0.89
N ALA A 304 -8.53 -32.10 -1.03
CA ALA A 304 -8.08 -31.53 -2.28
C ALA A 304 -6.71 -32.06 -2.72
N SER A 305 -5.91 -32.62 -1.80
CA SER A 305 -4.61 -33.22 -2.10
C SER A 305 -4.74 -34.63 -2.70
N PRO A 306 -3.75 -35.10 -3.49
CA PRO A 306 -3.66 -36.50 -3.88
C PRO A 306 -3.72 -37.48 -2.69
N GLN A 307 -3.10 -37.12 -1.57
CA GLN A 307 -3.00 -37.94 -0.36
C GLN A 307 -4.34 -38.08 0.39
N GLY A 308 -5.30 -37.17 0.17
CA GLY A 308 -6.63 -37.20 0.77
C GLY A 308 -7.73 -37.78 -0.11
N LYS A 309 -7.44 -38.23 -1.33
CA LYS A 309 -8.46 -38.80 -2.24
C LYS A 309 -9.11 -40.06 -1.69
N GLU A 310 -8.32 -40.96 -1.08
CA GLU A 310 -8.85 -42.17 -0.44
C GLU A 310 -9.71 -41.82 0.77
N LEU A 311 -9.29 -40.81 1.56
CA LEU A 311 -10.07 -40.29 2.68
C LEU A 311 -11.40 -39.70 2.21
N LEU A 312 -11.42 -38.97 1.10
CA LEU A 312 -12.64 -38.41 0.51
C LEU A 312 -13.59 -39.53 0.05
N GLN A 313 -13.06 -40.53 -0.67
CA GLN A 313 -13.87 -41.68 -1.10
C GLN A 313 -14.47 -42.43 0.09
N LYS A 314 -13.69 -42.63 1.16
CA LYS A 314 -14.15 -43.34 2.35
C LYS A 314 -15.10 -42.50 3.21
N ALA A 315 -14.88 -41.19 3.32
CA ALA A 315 -15.81 -40.24 3.94
C ALA A 315 -17.14 -40.16 3.17
N ASN A 316 -17.10 -40.23 1.83
CA ASN A 316 -18.30 -40.30 1.00
C ASN A 316 -19.02 -41.65 1.18
N SER A 317 -18.28 -42.76 1.38
CA SER A 317 -18.86 -44.08 1.66
C SER A 317 -19.47 -44.23 3.06
N LEU A 318 -19.01 -43.42 4.03
CA LEU A 318 -19.68 -43.23 5.33
C LEU A 318 -21.02 -42.52 5.17
N SER A 319 -21.21 -41.79 4.07
CA SER A 319 -22.37 -40.94 3.80
C SER A 319 -23.43 -41.61 2.92
N ASN A 320 -23.27 -42.89 2.54
CA ASN A 320 -24.27 -43.64 1.75
C ASN A 320 -24.30 -45.16 2.04
N PRO A 321 -25.47 -45.69 2.41
CA PRO A 321 -26.05 -46.83 1.71
C PRO A 321 -27.51 -46.53 1.30
N ASN A 322 -27.74 -46.39 -0.01
CA ASN A 322 -28.99 -46.43 -0.80
C ASN A 322 -30.31 -45.75 -0.35
N GLU A 323 -30.42 -45.15 0.84
CA GLU A 323 -31.65 -44.44 1.28
C GLU A 323 -31.43 -42.93 1.50
N TRP A 324 -30.20 -42.42 1.30
CA TRP A 324 -29.80 -41.05 1.68
C TRP A 324 -29.67 -40.05 0.52
N GLU A 325 -29.94 -40.45 -0.74
CA GLU A 325 -29.91 -39.56 -1.91
C GLU A 325 -30.90 -38.38 -1.81
N GLN A 326 -31.99 -38.51 -1.04
CA GLN A 326 -32.94 -37.41 -0.83
C GLN A 326 -32.44 -36.31 0.11
N LEU A 327 -31.35 -36.52 0.85
CA LEU A 327 -30.80 -35.53 1.79
C LEU A 327 -29.52 -34.84 1.27
N TYR A 328 -28.90 -35.40 0.24
CA TYR A 328 -27.71 -34.84 -0.41
C TYR A 328 -27.99 -33.47 -1.07
N ASP A 329 -29.16 -33.33 -1.70
CA ASP A 329 -29.60 -32.07 -2.31
C ASP A 329 -29.98 -31.00 -1.26
N ALA A 330 -30.33 -31.42 -0.03
CA ALA A 330 -30.61 -30.50 1.08
C ALA A 330 -29.34 -30.03 1.81
N ILE A 331 -28.28 -30.86 1.86
CA ILE A 331 -27.03 -30.54 2.57
C ILE A 331 -26.11 -29.62 1.77
N GLN A 332 -26.06 -29.74 0.44
CA GLN A 332 -25.25 -28.86 -0.41
C GLN A 332 -25.66 -27.38 -0.33
N TYR A 333 -26.91 -27.08 0.05
CA TYR A 333 -27.43 -25.70 0.12
C TYR A 333 -27.71 -25.16 1.52
N GLY A 334 -27.52 -25.92 2.61
CA GLY A 334 -27.90 -25.38 3.92
C GLY A 334 -27.46 -26.14 5.15
N ILE A 335 -26.17 -26.11 5.51
CA ILE A 335 -25.75 -26.22 6.92
C ILE A 335 -24.58 -25.26 7.19
N SER A 336 -24.93 -23.99 7.40
CA SER A 336 -24.35 -23.24 8.50
C SER A 336 -25.28 -23.47 9.71
N TRP A 337 -24.70 -23.61 10.90
CA TRP A 337 -25.30 -23.69 12.25
C TRP A 337 -26.24 -24.89 12.63
N ALA A 338 -25.83 -25.63 13.68
CA ALA A 338 -26.55 -26.68 14.46
C ALA A 338 -26.65 -28.08 13.79
N THR A 339 -26.36 -29.21 14.46
CA THR A 339 -27.01 -29.68 15.69
C THR A 339 -26.20 -30.75 16.44
N SER A 340 -25.82 -30.48 17.70
CA SER A 340 -25.49 -31.51 18.71
C SER A 340 -26.74 -32.13 19.37
N ALA A 341 -27.94 -31.76 18.93
CA ALA A 341 -29.23 -32.23 19.45
C ALA A 341 -29.80 -33.46 18.74
N THR A 342 -29.37 -33.76 17.50
CA THR A 342 -29.94 -34.86 16.70
C THR A 342 -29.39 -36.24 17.07
N THR A 343 -28.13 -36.34 17.52
CA THR A 343 -27.53 -37.62 17.95
C THR A 343 -28.24 -38.19 19.18
N ALA A 344 -28.76 -37.34 20.07
CA ALA A 344 -29.52 -37.75 21.25
C ALA A 344 -30.96 -38.16 20.91
N LEU A 345 -31.62 -37.48 19.96
CA LEU A 345 -32.98 -37.80 19.51
C LEU A 345 -33.03 -39.05 18.62
N TYR A 346 -32.00 -39.28 17.79
CA TYR A 346 -31.85 -40.51 17.00
C TYR A 346 -31.71 -41.74 17.90
N ARG A 347 -30.96 -41.64 19.02
CA ARG A 347 -30.82 -42.69 20.04
C ARG A 347 -32.10 -42.97 20.84
N LEU A 348 -33.09 -42.08 20.78
CA LEU A 348 -34.36 -42.22 21.49
C LEU A 348 -35.46 -42.89 20.64
N MET A 349 -35.33 -42.88 19.30
CA MET A 349 -36.38 -43.35 18.39
C MET A 349 -36.03 -44.61 17.58
N THR A 350 -34.83 -45.17 17.71
CA THR A 350 -34.44 -46.41 17.00
C THR A 350 -34.53 -47.66 17.91
N PRO A 351 -35.08 -48.78 17.41
CA PRO A 351 -35.07 -50.06 18.12
C PRO A 351 -33.66 -50.54 18.50
N LYS A 352 -33.47 -51.11 19.70
CA LYS A 352 -32.15 -51.50 20.27
C LYS A 352 -31.32 -52.43 19.37
N ASN A 353 -31.97 -53.32 18.66
CA ASN A 353 -31.40 -54.25 17.68
C ASN A 353 -30.85 -53.58 16.41
N VAL A 354 -31.39 -52.41 16.05
CA VAL A 354 -30.86 -51.55 14.97
C VAL A 354 -29.74 -50.67 15.52
N GLN A 355 -29.86 -50.19 16.76
CA GLN A 355 -28.78 -49.44 17.43
C GLN A 355 -27.52 -50.26 17.64
N GLU A 356 -27.60 -51.53 18.06
CA GLU A 356 -26.40 -52.34 18.32
C GLU A 356 -25.63 -52.69 17.04
N ASN A 357 -26.34 -52.99 15.94
CA ASN A 357 -25.72 -53.25 14.64
C ASN A 357 -25.19 -51.97 13.96
N ILE A 358 -25.89 -50.84 14.11
CA ILE A 358 -25.44 -49.54 13.62
C ILE A 358 -24.26 -49.02 14.45
N VAL A 359 -24.33 -49.05 15.78
CA VAL A 359 -23.25 -48.53 16.65
C VAL A 359 -21.96 -49.31 16.46
N THR A 360 -22.01 -50.63 16.23
CA THR A 360 -20.82 -51.45 15.98
C THR A 360 -20.22 -51.21 14.58
N LEU A 361 -21.05 -51.12 13.53
CA LEU A 361 -20.61 -50.77 12.16
C LEU A 361 -20.10 -49.33 12.06
N PHE A 362 -20.76 -48.38 12.72
CA PHE A 362 -20.33 -46.99 12.77
C PHE A 362 -19.07 -46.85 13.60
N ALA A 363 -18.90 -47.54 14.72
CA ALA A 363 -17.67 -47.50 15.50
C ALA A 363 -16.46 -48.05 14.73
N THR A 364 -16.64 -49.11 13.93
CA THR A 364 -15.57 -49.65 13.07
C THR A 364 -15.25 -48.71 11.91
N ARG A 365 -16.24 -48.22 11.16
CA ARG A 365 -16.01 -47.31 10.02
C ARG A 365 -15.52 -45.92 10.45
N ASP A 366 -15.96 -45.42 11.60
CA ASP A 366 -15.49 -44.19 12.22
C ASP A 366 -14.01 -44.27 12.59
N SER A 367 -13.62 -45.36 13.26
CA SER A 367 -12.22 -45.63 13.62
C SER A 367 -11.33 -45.78 12.38
N GLU A 368 -11.83 -46.44 11.34
CA GLU A 368 -11.12 -46.54 10.06
C GLU A 368 -10.92 -45.18 9.39
N CYS A 369 -11.93 -44.31 9.38
CA CYS A 369 -11.82 -42.98 8.77
C CYS A 369 -10.93 -42.04 9.58
N LYS A 370 -10.94 -42.13 10.91
CA LYS A 370 -9.98 -41.42 11.78
C LYS A 370 -8.54 -41.89 11.55
N ASN A 371 -8.32 -43.20 11.42
CA ASN A 371 -7.00 -43.73 11.08
C ASN A 371 -6.54 -43.28 9.69
N LEU A 372 -7.40 -43.40 8.69
CA LEU A 372 -7.10 -42.95 7.33
C LEU A 372 -6.83 -41.45 7.29
N LEU A 373 -7.58 -40.64 8.03
CA LEU A 373 -7.33 -39.21 8.18
C LEU A 373 -5.94 -38.92 8.75
N LYS A 374 -5.53 -39.62 9.82
CA LYS A 374 -4.20 -39.44 10.39
C LYS A 374 -3.09 -39.83 9.41
N ILE A 375 -3.28 -40.93 8.66
CA ILE A 375 -2.30 -41.40 7.66
C ILE A 375 -2.20 -40.41 6.50
N SER A 376 -3.33 -40.04 5.90
CA SER A 376 -3.41 -39.05 4.83
C SER A 376 -2.84 -37.71 5.27
N ALA A 377 -3.18 -37.21 6.46
CA ALA A 377 -2.66 -35.96 6.99
C ALA A 377 -1.16 -36.01 7.22
N LYS A 378 -0.62 -37.09 7.79
CA LYS A 378 0.84 -37.26 7.95
C LYS A 378 1.56 -37.28 6.60
N ASN A 379 1.07 -38.05 5.65
CA ASN A 379 1.67 -38.14 4.31
C ASN A 379 1.59 -36.80 3.57
N TYR A 380 0.47 -36.08 3.71
CA TYR A 380 0.33 -34.76 3.10
C TYR A 380 1.23 -33.71 3.77
N LEU A 381 1.40 -33.77 5.10
CA LEU A 381 2.34 -32.89 5.82
C LEU A 381 3.78 -33.12 5.36
N VAL A 382 4.21 -34.38 5.18
CA VAL A 382 5.55 -34.68 4.62
C VAL A 382 5.72 -34.02 3.25
N HIS A 383 4.75 -34.19 2.35
CA HIS A 383 4.76 -33.56 1.04
C HIS A 383 4.75 -32.01 1.12
N LEU A 384 3.94 -31.44 2.01
CA LEU A 384 3.89 -29.99 2.24
C LEU A 384 5.24 -29.46 2.75
N THR A 385 5.90 -30.16 3.68
CA THR A 385 7.24 -29.78 4.16
C THR A 385 8.27 -29.82 3.03
N GLU A 386 8.27 -30.85 2.18
CA GLU A 386 9.15 -30.92 1.01
C GLU A 386 8.89 -29.76 0.03
N THR A 387 7.61 -29.49 -0.27
CA THR A 387 7.21 -28.40 -1.16
C THR A 387 7.54 -27.03 -0.56
N LEU A 388 7.40 -26.87 0.75
CA LEU A 388 7.72 -25.63 1.48
C LEU A 388 9.22 -25.37 1.52
N ASN A 389 10.05 -26.42 1.61
CA ASN A 389 11.50 -26.30 1.47
C ASN A 389 11.87 -25.80 0.06
N SER A 390 11.29 -26.39 -0.99
CA SER A 390 11.50 -25.96 -2.38
C SER A 390 11.00 -24.53 -2.63
N ALA A 391 9.84 -24.16 -2.08
CA ALA A 391 9.31 -22.80 -2.15
C ALA A 391 10.19 -21.79 -1.39
N THR A 392 10.78 -22.19 -0.27
CA THR A 392 11.73 -21.38 0.49
C THR A 392 13.02 -21.15 -0.28
N GLU A 393 13.53 -22.18 -0.97
CA GLU A 393 14.68 -22.06 -1.87
C GLU A 393 14.39 -21.12 -3.03
N THR A 394 13.22 -21.27 -3.68
CA THR A 394 12.79 -20.38 -4.78
C THR A 394 12.65 -18.94 -4.30
N LEU A 395 12.10 -18.72 -3.10
CA LEU A 395 12.02 -17.40 -2.48
C LEU A 395 13.41 -16.80 -2.24
N ASN A 396 14.37 -17.60 -1.78
CA ASN A 396 15.75 -17.11 -1.57
C ASN A 396 16.44 -16.79 -2.89
N ILE A 397 16.27 -17.62 -3.93
CA ILE A 397 16.77 -17.33 -5.28
C ILE A 397 16.18 -16.02 -5.81
N ALA A 398 14.86 -15.83 -5.69
CA ALA A 398 14.21 -14.60 -6.15
C ALA A 398 14.71 -13.35 -5.41
N LYS A 399 15.01 -13.46 -4.10
CA LYS A 399 15.65 -12.38 -3.33
C LYS A 399 17.05 -12.07 -3.84
N ASP A 400 17.83 -13.10 -4.16
CA ASP A 400 19.21 -12.95 -4.61
C ASP A 400 19.29 -12.35 -6.01
N VAL A 401 18.40 -12.76 -6.92
CA VAL A 401 18.26 -12.18 -8.26
C VAL A 401 17.91 -10.70 -8.18
N LEU A 402 16.86 -10.34 -7.43
CA LEU A 402 16.45 -8.93 -7.28
C LEU A 402 17.52 -8.08 -6.57
N ALA A 403 18.25 -8.66 -5.62
CA ALA A 403 19.32 -7.97 -4.92
C ALA A 403 20.56 -7.74 -5.79
N ALA A 404 20.78 -8.52 -6.85
CA ALA A 404 21.96 -8.46 -7.72
C ALA A 404 23.27 -8.34 -6.93
N GLU A 405 23.46 -9.23 -5.94
CA GLU A 405 24.62 -9.27 -5.03
C GLU A 405 24.75 -8.09 -4.03
N GLN A 406 23.78 -7.18 -3.98
CA GLN A 406 23.80 -6.06 -3.05
C GLN A 406 23.24 -6.44 -1.67
N ASN A 407 24.14 -6.57 -0.69
CA ASN A 407 23.79 -6.96 0.69
C ASN A 407 22.78 -6.03 1.37
N GLN A 408 22.85 -4.73 1.09
CA GLN A 408 21.93 -3.74 1.63
C GLN A 408 20.51 -3.95 1.08
N LEU A 409 20.37 -4.10 -0.23
CA LEU A 409 19.10 -4.37 -0.89
C LEU A 409 18.52 -5.72 -0.46
N LYS A 410 19.34 -6.77 -0.35
CA LYS A 410 18.94 -8.09 0.17
C LYS A 410 18.33 -8.02 1.57
N THR A 411 18.85 -7.14 2.43
CA THR A 411 18.32 -6.91 3.79
C THR A 411 16.97 -6.20 3.74
N LEU A 412 16.82 -5.18 2.88
CA LEU A 412 15.56 -4.47 2.70
C LEU A 412 14.47 -5.39 2.11
N ILE A 413 14.80 -6.14 1.06
CA ILE A 413 13.91 -7.12 0.43
C ILE A 413 13.43 -8.18 1.44
N SER A 414 14.33 -8.63 2.32
CA SER A 414 13.98 -9.64 3.32
C SER A 414 12.94 -9.15 4.34
N ARG A 415 12.88 -7.84 4.58
CA ARG A 415 11.91 -7.19 5.49
C ARG A 415 10.67 -6.67 4.77
N ALA A 416 10.75 -6.47 3.45
CA ALA A 416 9.69 -5.85 2.67
C ALA A 416 8.38 -6.65 2.71
N SER A 417 7.26 -5.96 2.89
CA SER A 417 5.94 -6.60 2.88
C SER A 417 5.44 -6.89 1.45
N GLU A 418 4.45 -7.78 1.27
CA GLU A 418 3.81 -7.97 -0.04
C GLU A 418 3.19 -6.67 -0.56
N LYS A 419 2.67 -5.83 0.34
CA LYS A 419 2.11 -4.51 0.00
C LYS A 419 3.20 -3.58 -0.54
N GLU A 420 4.35 -3.51 0.13
CA GLU A 420 5.49 -2.70 -0.30
C GLU A 420 6.03 -3.14 -1.67
N LEU A 421 6.12 -4.46 -1.92
CA LEU A 421 6.55 -4.97 -3.24
C LEU A 421 5.54 -4.63 -4.36
N ASN A 422 4.23 -4.64 -4.07
CA ASN A 422 3.23 -4.15 -5.02
C ASN A 422 3.37 -2.65 -5.28
N GLU A 423 3.64 -1.86 -4.24
CA GLU A 423 3.90 -0.41 -4.38
C GLU A 423 5.12 -0.16 -5.28
N VAL A 424 6.18 -0.95 -5.15
CA VAL A 424 7.35 -0.89 -6.05
C VAL A 424 6.93 -1.12 -7.52
N CYS A 425 6.16 -2.17 -7.80
CA CYS A 425 5.67 -2.43 -9.16
C CYS A 425 4.82 -1.28 -9.71
N ASN A 426 3.91 -0.72 -8.91
CA ASN A 426 3.07 0.40 -9.31
C ASN A 426 3.91 1.65 -9.63
N VAL A 427 4.90 1.96 -8.78
CA VAL A 427 5.82 3.09 -9.01
C VAL A 427 6.62 2.88 -10.31
N ILE A 428 7.09 1.66 -10.56
CA ILE A 428 7.79 1.33 -11.81
C ILE A 428 6.90 1.55 -13.03
N ASP A 429 5.62 1.17 -12.96
CA ASP A 429 4.67 1.37 -14.07
C ASP A 429 4.40 2.85 -14.34
N VAL A 430 4.24 3.66 -13.29
CA VAL A 430 4.14 5.13 -13.43
C VAL A 430 5.39 5.70 -14.09
N ILE A 431 6.58 5.28 -13.67
CA ILE A 431 7.85 5.76 -14.26
C ILE A 431 7.97 5.32 -15.72
N LYS A 432 7.63 4.07 -16.04
CA LYS A 432 7.70 3.53 -17.39
C LYS A 432 6.79 4.29 -18.35
N ASN A 433 5.55 4.58 -17.92
CA ASN A 433 4.62 5.38 -18.70
C ASN A 433 5.15 6.80 -18.93
N ALA A 434 5.69 7.43 -17.88
CA ALA A 434 6.31 8.76 -18.02
C ALA A 434 7.52 8.76 -18.98
N VAL A 435 8.32 7.69 -19.01
CA VAL A 435 9.44 7.55 -19.97
C VAL A 435 8.93 7.39 -21.42
N ILE A 436 7.85 6.63 -21.63
CA ILE A 436 7.23 6.44 -22.95
C ILE A 436 6.66 7.76 -23.46
N GLU A 437 5.85 8.44 -22.63
CA GLU A 437 5.30 9.77 -22.94
C GLU A 437 6.42 10.76 -23.28
N TYR A 438 7.49 10.77 -22.47
CA TYR A 438 8.65 11.62 -22.71
C TYR A 438 9.33 11.33 -24.05
N ARG A 439 9.52 10.05 -24.41
CA ARG A 439 10.13 9.69 -25.70
C ARG A 439 9.27 10.14 -26.88
N GLN A 440 7.95 9.98 -26.78
CA GLN A 440 7.02 10.46 -27.81
C GLN A 440 7.13 11.99 -27.95
N LEU A 441 7.23 12.71 -26.84
CA LEU A 441 7.41 14.15 -26.83
C LEU A 441 8.75 14.58 -27.46
N VAL A 442 9.84 13.90 -27.12
CA VAL A 442 11.16 14.14 -27.73
C VAL A 442 11.13 13.90 -29.24
N GLN A 443 10.50 12.81 -29.70
CA GLN A 443 10.34 12.53 -31.14
C GLN A 443 9.51 13.61 -31.84
N LEU A 444 8.43 14.08 -31.22
CA LEU A 444 7.60 15.17 -31.73
C LEU A 444 8.42 16.47 -31.86
N VAL A 445 9.16 16.83 -30.82
CA VAL A 445 10.05 18.00 -30.82
C VAL A 445 11.12 17.86 -31.91
N GLN A 446 11.83 16.73 -31.98
CA GLN A 446 12.84 16.48 -33.02
C GLN A 446 12.27 16.58 -34.43
N LYS A 447 11.05 16.07 -34.67
CA LYS A 447 10.36 16.14 -35.96
C LYS A 447 9.97 17.58 -36.35
N LYS A 448 9.51 18.38 -35.39
CA LYS A 448 8.94 19.73 -35.66
C LYS A 448 9.95 20.86 -35.52
N GLN A 449 11.00 20.70 -34.73
CA GLN A 449 12.05 21.70 -34.53
C GLN A 449 12.71 22.23 -35.82
N PRO A 450 13.09 21.40 -36.82
CA PRO A 450 13.67 21.91 -38.06
C PRO A 450 12.66 22.74 -38.88
N GLU A 451 11.38 22.39 -38.84
CA GLU A 451 10.31 23.16 -39.52
C GLU A 451 10.19 24.54 -38.87
N ILE A 452 10.16 24.60 -37.53
CA ILE A 452 10.08 25.85 -36.77
C ILE A 452 11.31 26.73 -36.99
N ASN A 453 12.51 26.15 -36.97
CA ASN A 453 13.75 26.89 -37.23
C ASN A 453 13.76 27.49 -38.65
N THR A 454 13.21 26.77 -39.62
CA THR A 454 13.08 27.26 -41.01
C THR A 454 12.10 28.41 -41.11
N VAL A 455 10.94 28.30 -40.44
CA VAL A 455 9.92 29.36 -40.39
C VAL A 455 10.45 30.62 -39.70
N ILE A 456 11.14 30.48 -38.57
CA ILE A 456 11.75 31.61 -37.84
C ILE A 456 12.86 32.27 -38.67
N GLY A 457 13.71 31.47 -39.33
CA GLY A 457 14.73 31.97 -40.25
C GLY A 457 14.13 32.75 -41.43
N LEU A 458 13.07 32.21 -42.04
CA LEU A 458 12.37 32.86 -43.14
C LEU A 458 11.67 34.16 -42.70
N ASN A 459 11.13 34.21 -41.49
CA ASN A 459 10.54 35.44 -40.96
C ASN A 459 11.62 36.54 -40.76
N LYS A 460 12.80 36.18 -40.23
CA LYS A 460 13.95 37.10 -40.14
C LYS A 460 14.41 37.59 -41.52
N SER A 461 14.41 36.70 -42.51
CA SER A 461 14.71 37.02 -43.91
C SER A 461 13.72 38.03 -44.51
N ILE A 462 12.44 37.84 -44.25
CA ILE A 462 11.38 38.75 -44.70
C ILE A 462 11.50 40.11 -44.02
N ASP A 463 11.78 40.14 -42.71
CA ASP A 463 12.01 41.38 -41.97
C ASP A 463 13.19 42.18 -42.53
N ALA A 464 14.30 41.51 -42.84
CA ALA A 464 15.47 42.14 -43.47
C ALA A 464 15.13 42.69 -44.87
N PHE A 465 14.43 41.91 -45.69
CA PHE A 465 13.99 42.33 -47.03
C PHE A 465 13.09 43.57 -46.96
N ILE A 466 12.09 43.57 -46.06
CA ILE A 466 11.19 44.73 -45.89
C ILE A 466 11.99 45.95 -45.40
N ALA A 467 12.91 45.79 -44.46
CA ALA A 467 13.69 46.90 -43.93
C ALA A 467 14.58 47.57 -44.99
N GLU A 468 15.22 46.77 -45.84
CA GLU A 468 16.13 47.25 -46.88
C GLU A 468 15.38 47.93 -48.05
N HIS A 469 14.19 47.44 -48.36
CA HIS A 469 13.54 47.76 -49.63
C HIS A 469 12.23 48.57 -49.52
N ASN A 470 11.61 48.63 -48.34
CA ASN A 470 10.39 49.43 -48.09
C ASN A 470 10.71 50.91 -47.85
N THR A 471 11.36 51.54 -48.82
CA THR A 471 11.76 52.96 -48.76
C THR A 471 10.55 53.89 -48.82
N LEU A 472 10.72 55.17 -48.42
CA LEU A 472 9.65 56.18 -48.45
C LEU A 472 8.97 56.31 -49.81
N TRP A 473 9.73 56.13 -50.90
CA TRP A 473 9.21 56.17 -52.26
C TRP A 473 8.29 54.97 -52.56
N VAL A 474 8.68 53.77 -52.13
CA VAL A 474 7.86 52.56 -52.29
C VAL A 474 6.58 52.65 -51.45
N LYS A 475 6.66 53.22 -50.24
CA LYS A 475 5.48 53.51 -49.41
C LYS A 475 4.52 54.50 -50.07
N LEU A 476 5.06 55.55 -50.70
CA LEU A 476 4.26 56.53 -51.44
C LEU A 476 3.60 55.90 -52.68
N CYS A 477 4.34 55.09 -53.45
CA CYS A 477 3.80 54.34 -54.58
C CYS A 477 2.70 53.36 -54.13
N ASN A 478 2.86 52.67 -52.99
CA ASN A 478 1.82 51.80 -52.43
C ASN A 478 0.57 52.58 -51.99
N LEU A 479 0.76 53.74 -51.35
CA LEU A 479 -0.36 54.62 -50.97
C LEU A 479 -1.12 55.10 -52.21
N LEU A 480 -0.41 55.53 -53.25
CA LEU A 480 -1.02 55.98 -54.50
C LEU A 480 -1.65 54.81 -55.29
N ALA A 481 -1.07 53.61 -55.22
CA ALA A 481 -1.62 52.40 -55.83
C ALA A 481 -2.98 51.99 -55.24
N SER A 482 -3.26 52.36 -53.98
CA SER A 482 -4.58 52.15 -53.36
C SER A 482 -5.69 53.02 -53.99
N LEU A 483 -5.32 54.14 -54.62
CA LEU A 483 -6.24 55.07 -55.27
C LEU A 483 -6.28 54.85 -56.79
N LEU A 484 -5.15 54.51 -57.42
CA LEU A 484 -5.02 54.28 -58.86
C LEU A 484 -4.03 53.13 -59.14
N PRO A 485 -4.45 52.02 -59.80
CA PRO A 485 -3.60 50.85 -60.03
C PRO A 485 -2.32 51.11 -60.83
N VAL A 486 -2.26 52.22 -61.57
CA VAL A 486 -1.12 52.62 -62.42
C VAL A 486 0.18 52.83 -61.63
N PHE A 487 0.09 53.11 -60.32
CA PHE A 487 1.26 53.31 -59.45
C PHE A 487 1.83 52.01 -58.86
N LYS A 488 1.27 50.85 -59.22
CA LYS A 488 1.73 49.54 -58.75
C LYS A 488 2.95 49.08 -59.54
N THR A 489 4.13 49.44 -59.04
CA THR A 489 5.45 48.99 -59.53
C THR A 489 5.75 47.53 -59.16
N GLU A 490 6.73 46.93 -59.83
CA GLU A 490 7.23 45.57 -59.52
C GLU A 490 7.69 45.46 -58.05
N MET A 491 8.38 46.48 -57.54
CA MET A 491 8.85 46.52 -56.16
C MET A 491 7.71 46.56 -55.13
N THR A 492 6.68 47.35 -55.40
CA THR A 492 5.47 47.41 -54.56
C THR A 492 4.72 46.07 -54.54
N GLN A 493 4.68 45.34 -55.67
CA GLN A 493 4.09 44.00 -55.73
C GLN A 493 4.88 42.98 -54.90
N MET A 494 6.21 42.99 -55.02
CA MET A 494 7.09 42.13 -54.22
C MET A 494 6.92 42.39 -52.71
N ILE A 495 6.82 43.64 -52.28
CA ILE A 495 6.60 43.99 -50.87
C ILE A 495 5.20 43.58 -50.39
N ASP A 496 4.16 43.76 -51.19
CA ASP A 496 2.79 43.31 -50.84
C ASP A 496 2.75 41.78 -50.64
N GLU A 497 3.39 41.02 -51.54
CA GLU A 497 3.43 39.55 -51.47
C GLU A 497 4.30 39.05 -50.30
N VAL A 498 5.44 39.69 -50.04
CA VAL A 498 6.29 39.40 -48.87
C VAL A 498 5.58 39.72 -47.54
N ASN A 499 4.81 40.80 -47.47
CA ASN A 499 3.99 41.10 -46.29
C ASN A 499 2.89 40.05 -46.09
N LYS A 500 2.31 39.52 -47.17
CA LYS A 500 1.36 38.41 -47.08
C LYS A 500 2.03 37.14 -46.55
N PHE A 501 3.22 36.79 -47.04
CA PHE A 501 4.01 35.68 -46.49
C PHE A 501 4.34 35.87 -45.01
N LYS A 502 4.63 37.11 -44.59
CA LYS A 502 4.89 37.43 -43.18
C LYS A 502 3.71 37.09 -42.27
N VAL A 503 2.49 37.47 -42.68
CA VAL A 503 1.27 37.15 -41.93
C VAL A 503 1.06 35.63 -41.86
N GLU A 504 1.17 34.93 -43.00
CA GLU A 504 1.00 33.47 -43.06
C GLU A 504 2.06 32.72 -42.22
N LEU A 505 3.31 33.20 -42.17
CA LEU A 505 4.37 32.64 -41.32
C LEU A 505 4.16 32.92 -39.83
N HIS A 506 3.61 34.08 -39.48
CA HIS A 506 3.27 34.40 -38.09
C HIS A 506 2.23 33.40 -37.56
N ASP A 507 1.17 33.15 -38.33
CA ASP A 507 0.12 32.19 -37.96
C ASP A 507 0.66 30.76 -37.87
N LEU A 508 1.55 30.37 -38.79
CA LEU A 508 2.21 29.08 -38.78
C LEU A 508 3.16 28.92 -37.58
N THR A 509 3.88 29.99 -37.21
CA THR A 509 4.75 30.01 -36.01
C THR A 509 3.93 29.84 -34.74
N ALA A 510 2.80 30.55 -34.64
CA ALA A 510 1.88 30.42 -33.51
C ALA A 510 1.32 28.99 -33.40
N PHE A 511 0.88 28.42 -34.52
CA PHE A 511 0.41 27.03 -34.58
C PHE A 511 1.46 26.04 -34.09
N TYR A 512 2.67 26.07 -34.64
CA TYR A 512 3.72 25.14 -34.22
C TYR A 512 4.14 25.31 -32.76
N ARG A 513 4.15 26.55 -32.25
CA ARG A 513 4.41 26.81 -30.82
C ARG A 513 3.32 26.20 -29.96
N GLU A 514 2.06 26.33 -30.32
CA GLU A 514 0.94 25.74 -29.61
C GLU A 514 0.96 24.20 -29.68
N THR A 515 1.25 23.62 -30.85
CA THR A 515 1.37 22.17 -31.05
C THR A 515 2.48 21.55 -30.19
N LEU A 516 3.55 22.30 -29.87
CA LEU A 516 4.62 21.84 -28.99
C LEU A 516 4.40 22.19 -27.51
N ALA A 517 3.80 23.35 -27.21
CA ALA A 517 3.56 23.78 -25.83
C ALA A 517 2.52 22.91 -25.13
N ARG A 518 1.42 22.55 -25.82
CA ARG A 518 0.31 21.81 -25.23
C ARG A 518 0.70 20.40 -24.75
N PRO A 519 1.44 19.58 -25.52
CA PRO A 519 1.95 18.30 -25.03
C PRO A 519 2.95 18.44 -23.88
N CYS A 520 3.80 19.46 -23.89
CA CYS A 520 4.72 19.75 -22.77
C CYS A 520 3.96 20.11 -21.49
N GLU A 521 2.95 20.99 -21.58
CA GLU A 521 2.11 21.35 -20.43
C GLU A 521 1.30 20.17 -19.91
N PHE A 522 0.81 19.29 -20.78
CA PHE A 522 0.11 18.08 -20.38
C PHE A 522 1.03 17.11 -19.62
N PHE A 523 2.27 16.93 -20.12
CA PHE A 523 3.29 16.14 -19.45
C PHE A 523 3.66 16.73 -18.07
N ASP A 524 3.74 18.04 -17.95
CA ASP A 524 4.07 18.71 -16.68
C ASP A 524 2.94 18.68 -15.65
N ASN A 525 1.68 18.62 -16.08
CA ASN A 525 0.52 18.73 -15.21
C ASN A 525 -0.20 17.40 -14.90
N ALA A 526 0.26 16.25 -15.41
CA ALA A 526 -0.45 15.00 -15.13
C ALA A 526 -0.40 14.60 -13.63
N PRO A 527 -1.33 13.76 -13.14
CA PRO A 527 -1.58 13.53 -11.70
C PRO A 527 -0.34 13.13 -10.87
N ASP A 528 0.64 12.49 -11.51
CA ASP A 528 1.86 11.98 -10.88
C ASP A 528 3.09 12.92 -11.06
N ALA A 529 2.85 14.18 -11.47
CA ALA A 529 3.87 15.20 -11.75
C ALA A 529 4.82 15.54 -10.59
N ALA A 530 4.47 15.16 -9.35
CA ALA A 530 5.33 15.33 -8.19
C ALA A 530 6.55 14.38 -8.17
N SER A 531 6.58 13.37 -9.05
CA SER A 531 7.72 12.44 -9.11
C SER A 531 9.02 13.19 -9.44
N PRO A 532 10.08 13.06 -8.62
CA PRO A 532 11.40 13.65 -8.87
C PRO A 532 11.96 13.30 -10.27
N LEU A 533 11.60 12.13 -10.79
CA LEU A 533 11.98 11.66 -12.13
C LEU A 533 11.33 12.51 -13.23
N ARG A 534 10.04 12.85 -13.11
CA ARG A 534 9.34 13.63 -14.14
C ARG A 534 9.89 15.05 -14.23
N LYS A 535 10.20 15.67 -13.08
CA LYS A 535 10.89 16.97 -13.02
C LYS A 535 12.23 16.96 -13.74
N ILE A 536 13.05 15.92 -13.56
CA ILE A 536 14.33 15.79 -14.26
C ILE A 536 14.10 15.63 -15.76
N LEU A 537 13.14 14.79 -16.16
CA LEU A 537 12.79 14.60 -17.57
C LEU A 537 12.35 15.93 -18.22
N THR A 538 11.40 16.66 -17.61
CA THR A 538 10.94 17.98 -18.08
C THR A 538 12.08 18.98 -18.23
N GLN A 539 13.01 19.05 -17.26
CA GLN A 539 14.17 19.97 -17.32
C GLN A 539 15.10 19.71 -18.51
N THR A 540 15.05 18.50 -19.09
CA THR A 540 15.84 18.14 -20.28
C THR A 540 15.20 18.57 -21.60
N ILE A 541 13.90 18.91 -21.62
CA ILE A 541 13.22 19.42 -22.82
C ILE A 541 13.48 20.91 -22.95
N THR A 542 14.57 21.27 -23.61
CA THR A 542 14.83 22.67 -23.95
C THR A 542 14.19 22.97 -25.31
N LEU A 543 13.02 23.62 -25.31
CA LEU A 543 12.44 24.18 -26.52
C LEU A 543 13.25 25.41 -26.95
N ASN A 544 14.28 25.20 -27.78
CA ASN A 544 15.10 26.28 -28.32
C ASN A 544 14.43 26.88 -29.57
N PHE A 545 13.75 28.01 -29.40
CA PHE A 545 13.14 28.75 -30.50
C PHE A 545 14.08 29.79 -31.14
N ASP A 546 15.35 29.84 -30.73
CA ASP A 546 16.33 30.79 -31.24
C ASP A 546 17.16 30.21 -32.39
N ALA A 547 16.62 30.27 -33.61
CA ALA A 547 17.40 29.99 -34.81
C ALA A 547 18.20 31.24 -35.24
N ASN A 548 19.54 31.13 -35.25
CA ASN A 548 20.47 32.12 -35.81
C ASN A 548 20.80 31.88 -37.30
N LEU A 549 19.86 31.28 -38.04
CA LEU A 549 19.98 31.13 -39.49
C LEU A 549 19.26 32.29 -40.18
N ALA A 550 19.93 33.44 -40.26
CA ALA A 550 19.62 34.41 -41.30
C ALA A 550 20.45 34.04 -42.54
N PRO A 551 19.85 33.66 -43.68
CA PRO A 551 20.60 33.61 -44.94
C PRO A 551 21.12 35.00 -45.27
N GLN A 552 22.32 35.08 -45.87
CA GLN A 552 22.96 36.32 -46.30
C GLN A 552 22.17 36.97 -47.47
N LEU A 553 21.01 37.54 -47.17
CA LEU A 553 20.19 38.31 -48.12
C LEU A 553 20.87 39.62 -48.52
N GLU A 554 21.76 40.13 -47.67
CA GLU A 554 22.54 41.38 -47.84
C GLU A 554 23.41 41.41 -49.12
N ARG A 555 23.50 40.31 -49.88
CA ARG A 555 24.31 40.20 -51.11
C ARG A 555 23.48 39.93 -52.37
N LEU A 556 22.16 39.82 -52.27
CA LEU A 556 21.28 39.49 -53.38
C LEU A 556 20.54 40.75 -53.89
N SER A 557 20.29 40.82 -55.21
CA SER A 557 19.38 41.84 -55.76
C SER A 557 17.94 41.58 -55.29
N ALA A 558 17.11 42.62 -55.20
CA ALA A 558 15.72 42.50 -54.74
C ALA A 558 14.91 41.38 -55.44
N PRO A 559 14.97 41.18 -56.77
CA PRO A 559 14.27 40.06 -57.42
C PRO A 559 14.80 38.69 -56.99
N SER A 560 16.13 38.55 -56.83
CA SER A 560 16.76 37.29 -56.41
C SER A 560 16.49 36.96 -54.94
N ALA A 561 16.47 37.99 -54.08
CA ALA A 561 16.08 37.87 -52.68
C ALA A 561 14.59 37.49 -52.54
N PHE A 562 13.73 38.09 -53.35
CA PHE A 562 12.30 37.77 -53.41
C PHE A 562 12.03 36.34 -53.88
N GLU A 563 12.68 35.88 -54.96
CA GLU A 563 12.52 34.49 -55.44
C GLU A 563 13.07 33.46 -54.44
N LEU A 564 14.14 33.78 -53.70
CA LEU A 564 14.62 32.94 -52.62
C LEU A 564 13.61 32.82 -51.47
N ILE A 565 12.98 33.94 -51.05
CA ILE A 565 11.91 33.94 -50.04
C ILE A 565 10.73 33.10 -50.54
N LYS A 566 10.30 33.31 -51.79
CA LYS A 566 9.15 32.64 -52.40
C LYS A 566 9.35 31.13 -52.55
N THR A 567 10.51 30.69 -53.01
CA THR A 567 10.87 29.27 -53.13
C THR A 567 10.99 28.58 -51.77
N THR A 568 11.52 29.29 -50.76
CA THR A 568 11.59 28.79 -49.37
C THR A 568 10.20 28.75 -48.71
N PHE A 569 9.30 29.66 -49.07
CA PHE A 569 7.92 29.72 -48.57
C PHE A 569 6.98 28.68 -49.22
N ALA A 570 7.16 28.37 -50.51
CA ALA A 570 6.33 27.44 -51.28
C ALA A 570 5.96 26.11 -50.58
N PRO A 571 6.89 25.38 -49.93
CA PRO A 571 6.55 24.14 -49.22
C PRO A 571 5.65 24.34 -47.99
N PHE A 572 5.62 25.54 -47.41
CA PHE A 572 4.76 25.87 -46.26
C PHE A 572 3.36 26.34 -46.68
N LYS A 573 3.26 26.98 -47.85
CA LYS A 573 1.99 27.44 -48.44
C LYS A 573 1.00 26.30 -48.70
N ASN A 574 1.50 25.12 -49.07
CA ASN A 574 0.67 23.94 -49.23
C ASN A 574 0.24 23.33 -47.88
N LYS A 575 1.08 23.45 -46.83
CA LYS A 575 0.79 22.96 -45.47
C LYS A 575 -0.25 23.82 -44.75
N THR A 576 -0.38 25.10 -45.09
CA THR A 576 -1.44 25.98 -44.55
C THR A 576 -2.84 25.56 -45.04
N THR A 577 -2.93 24.98 -46.24
CA THR A 577 -4.17 24.35 -46.75
C THR A 577 -4.47 23.01 -46.08
N TYR A 578 -3.44 22.25 -45.66
CA TYR A 578 -3.57 21.02 -44.85
C TYR A 578 -3.95 21.27 -43.37
N ARG A 579 -3.99 22.54 -42.92
CA ARG A 579 -4.42 22.92 -41.56
C ARG A 579 -5.85 22.45 -41.28
N GLU A 580 -6.70 22.39 -42.32
CA GLU A 580 -8.08 21.89 -42.23
C GLU A 580 -8.17 20.36 -42.11
N GLU A 581 -7.21 19.59 -42.64
CA GLU A 581 -7.24 18.11 -42.58
C GLU A 581 -6.58 17.54 -41.31
N ILE A 582 -5.61 18.25 -40.72
CA ILE A 582 -4.91 17.80 -39.49
C ILE A 582 -5.74 18.11 -38.23
N GLU A 583 -6.53 19.19 -38.22
CA GLU A 583 -7.48 19.48 -37.13
C GLU A 583 -8.57 18.38 -36.99
N GLU A 584 -8.95 17.70 -38.07
CA GLU A 584 -9.90 16.57 -38.02
C GLU A 584 -9.28 15.24 -37.56
N GLN A 585 -7.97 15.01 -37.78
CA GLN A 585 -7.34 13.70 -37.48
C GLN A 585 -6.47 13.67 -36.21
N GLU A 586 -5.81 14.75 -35.82
CA GLU A 586 -4.86 14.74 -34.69
C GLU A 586 -5.46 15.29 -33.37
N ILE A 587 -6.63 15.95 -33.39
CA ILE A 587 -7.32 16.45 -32.18
C ILE A 587 -8.36 15.46 -31.63
N SER A 588 -8.78 14.48 -32.43
CA SER A 588 -9.79 13.47 -32.04
C SER A 588 -9.25 12.20 -31.38
N SER A 589 -7.93 12.05 -31.22
CA SER A 589 -7.35 10.91 -30.49
C SER A 589 -6.62 11.38 -29.23
N PRO A 590 -7.28 11.41 -28.07
CA PRO A 590 -6.57 11.05 -26.86
C PRO A 590 -6.25 9.56 -27.02
N VAL A 591 -5.01 9.21 -27.41
CA VAL A 591 -4.56 7.82 -27.30
C VAL A 591 -4.35 7.53 -25.82
N LEU A 592 -5.48 7.28 -25.16
CA LEU A 592 -5.67 6.67 -23.86
C LEU A 592 -6.73 5.58 -24.09
N GLU A 593 -6.28 4.48 -24.70
CA GLU A 593 -6.71 3.13 -24.31
C GLU A 593 -5.50 2.36 -23.82
#